data_AF-A0A563VX29-F1
#
_entry.id   AF-A0A563VX29-F1
#
_cell.length_a   1.000
_cell.length_b   1.000
_cell.length_c   1.000
_cell.angle_alpha   90.00
_cell.angle_beta   90.00
_cell.angle_gamma   90.00
#
_symmetry.space_group_name_H-M   'P 1'
#
loop_
_entity.id
_entity.type
_entity.pdbx_description
1 polymer ?
#
loop_
_entity_poly.entity_id
_entity_poly.type
_entity_poly.pdbx_seq_one_letter_code
_entity_poly.pdbx_strand_id
1 'polypeptide(L)'
;MPLDLTRYPDNWTDLAQKVKESAGWRCQCCRRACYKPGEKPKELTRSEWTGNILQVHHRNHQPEDNRLENLLAVCTICHLAMHARGNGNASPGQLSLW
;
A
#
# COMPACT_ATOMS: atom_id res chain seq x y z
N MET A 1 -7.40 6.05 -4.62
CA MET A 1 -8.31 4.90 -4.42
C MET A 1 -9.11 5.15 -3.15
N PRO A 2 -10.45 5.21 -3.21
CA PRO A 2 -11.27 5.20 -2.01
C PRO A 2 -11.04 3.89 -1.24
N LEU A 3 -10.94 3.99 0.09
CA LEU A 3 -10.78 2.83 0.95
C LEU A 3 -12.15 2.21 1.20
N ASP A 4 -12.49 1.18 0.44
CA ASP A 4 -13.66 0.36 0.72
C ASP A 4 -13.23 -0.86 1.54
N LEU A 5 -13.46 -0.77 2.86
CA LEU A 5 -13.11 -1.84 3.80
C LEU A 5 -13.93 -3.11 3.58
N THR A 6 -15.10 -3.03 2.94
CA THR A 6 -15.97 -4.19 2.70
C THR A 6 -15.39 -5.17 1.67
N ARG A 7 -14.43 -4.72 0.86
CA ARG A 7 -13.73 -5.55 -0.14
C ARG A 7 -12.61 -6.40 0.45
N TYR A 8 -12.28 -6.17 1.71
CA TYR A 8 -11.22 -6.88 2.42
C TYR A 8 -11.82 -7.78 3.50
N PRO A 9 -11.16 -8.89 3.85
CA PRO A 9 -11.58 -9.73 4.96
C PRO A 9 -11.37 -8.99 6.30
N ASP A 10 -12.12 -9.37 7.34
CA ASP A 10 -12.05 -8.77 8.67
C ASP A 10 -10.63 -8.79 9.27
N ASN A 11 -9.81 -9.78 8.89
CA ASN A 11 -8.43 -9.94 9.34
C ASN A 11 -7.39 -9.20 8.47
N TRP A 12 -7.81 -8.31 7.58
CA TRP A 12 -6.91 -7.59 6.67
C TRP A 12 -5.80 -6.85 7.40
N THR A 13 -6.09 -6.22 8.54
CA THR A 13 -5.09 -5.49 9.33
C THR A 13 -3.95 -6.42 9.76
N ASP A 14 -4.29 -7.60 10.28
CA ASP A 14 -3.31 -8.59 10.73
C ASP A 14 -2.54 -9.19 9.56
N LEU A 15 -3.22 -9.47 8.44
CA LEU A 15 -2.60 -9.98 7.22
C LEU A 15 -1.60 -8.96 6.66
N ALA A 16 -2.00 -7.70 6.57
CA ALA A 16 -1.15 -6.62 6.09
C ALA A 16 0.06 -6.41 7.01
N GLN A 17 -0.13 -6.54 8.33
CA GLN A 17 0.98 -6.49 9.28
C GLN A 17 1.96 -7.64 9.06
N LYS A 18 1.48 -8.89 8.93
CA LYS A 18 2.33 -10.06 8.66
C LYS A 18 3.13 -9.92 7.37
N VAL A 19 2.54 -9.37 6.32
CA VAL A 19 3.24 -9.11 5.04
C VAL A 19 4.34 -8.05 5.21
N LYS A 20 4.11 -7.00 6.00
CA LYS A 20 5.12 -5.96 6.29
C LYS A 20 6.25 -6.51 7.15
N GLU A 21 5.92 -7.34 8.14
CA GLU A 21 6.89 -7.98 9.03
C GLU A 21 7.75 -9.00 8.31
N SER A 22 7.17 -9.84 7.44
CA SER A 22 7.92 -10.80 6.62
C SER A 22 8.87 -10.11 5.63
N ALA A 23 8.52 -8.91 5.17
CA ALA A 23 9.39 -8.06 4.36
C ALA A 23 10.47 -7.31 5.18
N GLY A 24 10.51 -7.49 6.51
CA GLY A 24 11.47 -6.82 7.39
C GLY A 24 11.33 -5.30 7.37
N TRP A 25 10.11 -4.79 7.15
CA TRP A 25 9.83 -3.37 6.98
C TRP A 25 10.62 -2.69 5.85
N ARG A 26 10.94 -3.44 4.80
CA ARG A 26 11.62 -2.93 3.60
C ARG A 26 10.73 -3.02 2.37
N CYS A 27 10.76 -1.97 1.55
CA CYS A 27 10.04 -1.97 0.29
C CYS A 27 10.59 -3.08 -0.63
N GLN A 28 9.72 -3.95 -1.13
CA GLN A 28 10.11 -5.03 -2.04
C GLN A 28 10.40 -4.53 -3.47
N CYS A 29 10.01 -3.29 -3.80
CA CYS A 29 10.30 -2.65 -5.09
C CYS A 29 11.65 -1.90 -5.07
N CYS A 30 11.85 -0.97 -4.13
CA CYS A 30 13.07 -0.12 -4.08
C CYS A 30 14.07 -0.50 -2.98
N ARG A 31 13.80 -1.53 -2.17
CA ARG A 31 14.67 -2.07 -1.09
C ARG A 31 14.97 -1.14 0.10
N ARG A 32 14.46 0.10 0.07
CA ARG A 32 14.61 1.07 1.16
C ARG A 32 13.87 0.60 2.42
N ALA A 33 14.47 0.87 3.58
CA ALA A 33 13.82 0.70 4.87
C ALA A 33 12.71 1.73 5.04
N CYS A 34 11.53 1.26 5.45
CA CYS A 34 10.33 2.07 5.61
C CYS A 34 9.98 2.22 7.09
N TYR A 35 9.25 3.28 7.40
CA TYR A 35 8.82 3.57 8.78
C TYR A 35 7.58 2.76 9.15
N LYS A 36 7.53 2.35 10.42
CA LYS A 36 6.33 1.75 11.03
C LYS A 36 5.31 2.84 11.38
N PRO A 37 4.04 2.47 11.55
CA PRO A 37 3.06 3.37 12.15
C PRO A 37 3.57 3.93 13.49
N GLY A 38 3.52 5.26 13.66
CA GLY A 38 3.99 5.95 14.87
C GLY A 38 5.46 6.37 14.87
N GLU A 39 6.31 5.86 13.97
CA GLU A 39 7.74 6.20 13.90
C GLU A 39 8.00 7.47 13.07
N LYS A 40 7.36 8.60 13.41
CA LYS A 40 7.62 9.87 12.69
C LYS A 40 8.92 10.52 13.17
N PRO A 41 9.97 10.64 12.33
CA PRO A 41 11.18 11.37 12.70
C PRO A 41 10.92 12.87 12.83
N LYS A 42 11.63 13.56 13.72
CA LYS A 42 11.45 15.01 13.95
C LYS A 42 12.07 15.85 12.83
N GLU A 43 13.07 15.29 12.17
CA GLU A 43 13.93 15.94 11.19
C GLU A 43 13.30 15.92 9.79
N LEU A 44 12.29 15.08 9.56
CA LEU A 44 11.63 14.94 8.27
C LEU A 44 10.34 15.75 8.20
N THR A 45 10.11 16.33 7.03
CA THR A 45 8.79 16.87 6.69
C THR A 45 7.75 15.74 6.62
N ARG A 46 6.47 16.11 6.70
CA ARG A 46 5.36 15.16 6.54
C ARG A 46 5.47 14.39 5.22
N SER A 47 5.83 15.05 4.12
CA SER A 47 5.91 14.43 2.80
C SER A 47 7.02 13.38 2.74
N GLU A 48 8.22 13.72 3.22
CA GLU A 48 9.37 12.81 3.23
C GLU A 48 9.14 11.57 4.08
N TRP A 49 8.52 11.75 5.25
CA TRP A 49 8.15 10.64 6.11
C TRP A 49 7.05 9.76 5.49
N THR A 50 5.94 10.36 5.07
CA THR A 50 4.77 9.61 4.54
C THR A 50 5.08 8.87 3.23
N GLY A 51 5.98 9.41 2.40
CA GLY A 51 6.48 8.74 1.20
C GLY A 51 7.20 7.41 1.48
N ASN A 52 7.75 7.27 2.69
CA ASN A 52 8.49 6.09 3.15
C ASN A 52 7.71 5.21 4.14
N ILE A 53 6.38 5.37 4.26
CA ILE A 53 5.54 4.43 5.01
C ILE A 53 5.28 3.19 4.15
N LEU A 54 5.34 2.01 4.76
CA LEU A 54 5.11 0.74 4.09
C LEU A 54 3.60 0.43 3.96
N GLN A 55 3.18 0.17 2.73
CA GLN A 55 1.83 -0.23 2.33
C GLN A 55 1.86 -1.66 1.77
N VAL A 56 0.69 -2.28 1.67
CA VAL A 56 0.51 -3.57 0.97
C VAL A 56 -0.19 -3.31 -0.36
N HIS A 57 0.34 -3.90 -1.43
CA HIS A 57 -0.16 -3.79 -2.79
C HIS A 57 -0.51 -5.17 -3.34
N HIS A 58 -1.67 -5.28 -3.98
CA HIS A 58 -2.09 -6.46 -4.73
C HIS A 58 -1.47 -6.42 -6.13
N ARG A 59 -0.62 -7.39 -6.49
CA ARG A 59 0.05 -7.45 -7.80
C ARG A 59 -0.94 -7.44 -8.96
N ASN A 60 -2.06 -8.14 -8.81
CA ASN A 60 -3.13 -8.20 -9.80
C ASN A 60 -4.14 -7.04 -9.72
N HIS A 61 -3.94 -6.10 -8.79
CA HIS A 61 -4.83 -4.96 -8.55
C HIS A 61 -6.27 -5.36 -8.14
N GLN A 62 -6.47 -6.57 -7.60
CA GLN A 62 -7.75 -7.04 -7.06
C GLN A 62 -7.69 -7.11 -5.52
N PRO A 63 -8.30 -6.15 -4.81
CA PRO A 63 -8.41 -6.12 -3.35
C PRO A 63 -8.92 -7.42 -2.69
N GLU A 64 -9.74 -8.17 -3.41
CA GLU A 64 -10.36 -9.41 -2.96
C GLU A 64 -9.35 -10.58 -2.92
N ASP A 65 -8.31 -10.54 -3.76
CA ASP A 65 -7.31 -11.61 -3.87
C ASP A 65 -6.18 -11.46 -2.84
N ASN A 66 -6.45 -11.93 -1.63
CA ASN A 66 -5.57 -11.76 -0.47
C ASN A 66 -4.56 -12.92 -0.29
N ARG A 67 -4.30 -13.71 -1.33
CA ARG A 67 -3.25 -14.74 -1.31
C ARG A 67 -1.89 -14.09 -1.10
N LEU A 68 -1.05 -14.66 -0.24
CA LEU A 68 0.26 -14.10 0.11
C LEU A 68 1.14 -13.85 -1.13
N GLU A 69 1.08 -14.72 -2.14
CA GLU A 69 1.79 -14.56 -3.41
C GLU A 69 1.40 -13.29 -4.19
N ASN A 70 0.15 -12.83 -4.02
CA ASN A 70 -0.38 -11.63 -4.66
C ASN A 70 -0.09 -10.35 -3.87
N LEU A 71 0.35 -10.44 -2.62
CA LEU A 71 0.60 -9.29 -1.76
C LEU A 71 2.07 -8.85 -1.81
N LEU A 72 2.28 -7.54 -1.92
CA LEU A 72 3.59 -6.90 -1.96
C LEU A 72 3.71 -5.81 -0.90
N ALA A 73 4.75 -5.82 -0.08
CA ALA A 73 5.09 -4.73 0.81
C ALA A 73 5.88 -3.63 0.06
N VAL A 74 5.30 -2.45 -0.13
CA VAL A 74 5.89 -1.35 -0.91
C VAL A 74 5.76 0.00 -0.22
N CYS A 75 6.70 0.92 -0.42
CA CYS A 75 6.56 2.28 0.11
C CYS A 75 5.45 3.04 -0.62
N THR A 76 4.90 4.08 0.02
CA THR A 76 3.85 4.93 -0.58
C THR A 76 4.21 5.44 -1.98
N ILE A 77 5.47 5.83 -2.21
CA ILE A 77 5.93 6.31 -3.53
C ILE A 77 5.84 5.19 -4.58
N CYS A 78 6.40 4.02 -4.29
CA CYS A 78 6.33 2.87 -5.21
C CYS A 78 4.89 2.40 -5.41
N HIS A 79 4.08 2.40 -4.35
CA HIS A 79 2.66 2.05 -4.41
C HIS A 79 1.91 2.96 -5.39
N LEU A 80 2.09 4.28 -5.27
CA LEU A 80 1.46 5.24 -6.18
C LEU A 80 1.96 5.06 -7.63
N ALA A 81 3.26 4.80 -7.83
CA ALA A 81 3.81 4.55 -9.15
C ALA A 81 3.20 3.30 -9.84
N MET A 82 2.84 2.27 -9.07
CA MET A 82 2.15 1.08 -9.59
C MET A 82 0.72 1.40 -10.07
N HIS A 83 0.01 2.29 -9.38
CA HIS A 83 -1.33 2.74 -9.79
C HIS A 83 -1.32 3.79 -10.91
N ALA A 84 -0.25 4.58 -11.03
CA ALA A 84 -0.16 5.72 -11.96
C ALA A 84 -0.23 5.35 -13.45
N ARG A 85 -0.02 4.07 -13.82
CA ARG A 85 -0.03 3.62 -15.22
C ARG A 85 -1.40 3.15 -15.73
N GLY A 86 -2.49 3.48 -15.05
CA GLY A 86 -3.85 3.10 -15.48
C GLY A 86 -4.29 1.70 -15.03
N ASN A 87 -3.51 1.04 -14.17
CA ASN A 87 -3.85 -0.27 -13.60
C ASN A 87 -4.66 -0.17 -12.29
N GLY A 88 -5.00 1.04 -11.84
CA GLY A 88 -5.84 1.22 -10.66
C GLY A 88 -7.30 0.89 -10.96
N ASN A 89 -7.97 0.23 -10.01
CA ASN A 89 -9.44 0.15 -9.96
C ASN A 89 -10.02 1.56 -9.74
N ALA A 90 -10.10 2.37 -10.80
CA ALA A 90 -10.93 3.56 -10.79
C ALA A 90 -12.38 3.07 -10.64
N SER A 91 -12.98 3.32 -9.49
CA SER A 91 -14.41 3.09 -9.32
C SER A 91 -15.17 3.92 -10.38
N PRO A 92 -16.25 3.41 -10.99
CA PRO A 92 -16.93 4.07 -12.11
C PRO A 92 -17.29 5.55 -11.84
N GLY A 93 -17.63 5.90 -10.60
CA GLY A 93 -17.95 7.29 -10.21
C GLY A 93 -16.75 8.25 -10.11
N GLN A 94 -15.51 7.76 -10.11
CA GLN A 94 -14.31 8.61 -10.06
C GLN A 94 -13.93 9.20 -11.44
N LEU A 95 -14.54 8.68 -12.52
CA LEU A 95 -14.35 9.14 -13.90
C LEU A 95 -15.56 9.91 -14.44
N SER A 96 -16.61 10.10 -13.65
CA SER A 96 -17.76 10.93 -14.04
C SER A 96 -17.37 12.41 -13.98
N LEU A 97 -17.41 13.08 -15.14
CA LEU A 97 -17.26 14.54 -15.28
C LEU A 97 -18.61 15.29 -15.20
N TRP A 98 -19.64 14.65 -14.64
CA TRP A 98 -21.03 15.11 -14.70
C TRP A 98 -21.78 14.62 -13.46
#